data_AF-A0A497K5G2-F1
#
_entry.id   AF-A0A497K5G2-F1
#
_cell.length_a   1.000
_cell.length_b   1.000
_cell.length_c   1.000
_cell.angle_alpha   90.00
_cell.angle_beta   90.00
_cell.angle_gamma   90.00
#
_symmetry.space_group_name_H-M   'P 1'
#
loop_
_entity.id
_entity.type
_entity.pdbx_description
1 polymer ?
#
loop_
_entity_poly.entity_id
_entity_poly.type
_entity_poly.pdbx_seq_one_letter_code
_entity_poly.pdbx_strand_id
1 'polypeptide(L)'
;RIENSEYTGLSKDITINFWKYAVKMKIEEGKITSIEKAFGEKDRTIGFNPYVFTKLALGYKSRMELEKMYPDFRVQGDSGGLIDVMFPKQPSYIHYSY
;
A
#
# COMPACT_ATOMS: atom_id res chain seq x y z
N ARG A 1 -0.68 -13.50 -1.26
CA ARG A 1 -1.05 -12.47 -2.29
C ARG A 1 0.17 -11.97 -3.07
N ILE A 2 1.30 -11.68 -2.40
CA ILE A 2 2.56 -11.31 -3.08
C ILE A 2 3.28 -12.57 -3.60
N GLU A 3 3.14 -13.70 -2.89
CA GLU A 3 3.65 -15.04 -3.23
C GLU A 3 3.08 -15.69 -4.52
N ASN A 4 2.13 -15.04 -5.22
CA ASN A 4 1.47 -15.57 -6.42
C ASN A 4 1.47 -14.55 -7.58
N SER A 5 2.33 -13.53 -7.52
CA SER A 5 2.43 -12.43 -8.50
C SER A 5 3.86 -12.34 -9.03
N GLU A 6 4.13 -11.47 -10.01
CA GLU A 6 5.49 -11.19 -10.53
C GLU A 6 6.53 -10.77 -9.46
N TYR A 7 6.10 -10.55 -8.21
CA TYR A 7 6.94 -10.27 -7.04
C TYR A 7 7.18 -11.48 -6.14
N THR A 8 7.00 -12.71 -6.64
CA THR A 8 7.29 -13.94 -5.90
C THR A 8 8.78 -13.98 -5.58
N GLY A 9 9.15 -13.83 -4.29
CA GLY A 9 10.56 -13.72 -3.86
C GLY A 9 11.09 -12.30 -3.70
N LEU A 10 10.27 -11.25 -3.89
CA LEU A 10 10.72 -9.88 -3.69
C LEU A 10 10.94 -9.61 -2.19
N SER A 11 12.21 -9.46 -1.81
CA SER A 11 12.60 -8.92 -0.51
C SER A 11 12.88 -7.43 -0.65
N LYS A 12 11.96 -6.58 -0.15
CA LYS A 12 12.07 -5.12 -0.28
C LYS A 12 11.52 -4.44 0.96
N ASP A 13 12.29 -3.50 1.49
CA ASP A 13 11.84 -2.57 2.50
C ASP A 13 11.00 -1.47 1.83
N ILE A 14 9.78 -1.26 2.32
CA ILE A 14 8.91 -0.17 1.87
C ILE A 14 8.67 0.77 3.04
N THR A 15 8.90 2.06 2.80
CA THR A 15 8.50 3.10 3.74
C THR A 15 7.25 3.78 3.24
N ILE A 16 6.20 3.75 4.07
CA ILE A 16 4.96 4.47 3.87
C ILE A 16 4.96 5.68 4.79
N ASN A 17 5.03 6.87 4.20
CA ASN A 17 4.94 8.12 4.94
C ASN A 17 3.49 8.55 5.07
N PHE A 18 2.96 8.52 6.29
CA PHE A 18 1.76 9.26 6.64
C PHE A 18 2.16 10.64 7.14
N TRP A 19 1.32 11.63 6.87
CA TRP A 19 1.59 13.01 7.25
C TRP A 19 1.92 13.21 8.75
N LYS A 20 1.40 12.31 9.60
CA LYS A 20 1.63 12.30 11.06
C LYS A 20 2.73 11.34 11.53
N TYR A 21 3.08 10.30 10.77
CA TYR A 21 4.05 9.27 11.15
C TYR A 21 4.45 8.43 9.92
N ALA A 22 5.66 7.86 9.90
CA ALA A 22 6.02 6.90 8.86
C ALA A 22 5.92 5.46 9.39
N VAL A 23 5.66 4.52 8.50
CA VAL A 23 5.65 3.09 8.77
C VAL A 23 6.59 2.43 7.78
N LYS A 24 7.58 1.71 8.30
CA LYS A 24 8.47 0.89 7.51
C LYS A 24 7.97 -0.55 7.56
N MET A 25 7.79 -1.14 6.40
CA MET A 25 7.33 -2.50 6.22
C MET A 25 8.42 -3.29 5.51
N LYS A 26 8.87 -4.38 6.12
CA LYS A 26 9.78 -5.33 5.50
C LYS A 26 8.99 -6.44 4.88
N ILE A 27 9.23 -6.65 3.59
CA ILE A 27 8.70 -7.77 2.86
C ILE A 27 9.89 -8.67 2.56
N GLU A 28 9.76 -9.95 2.90
CA GLU A 28 10.73 -11.00 2.59
C GLU A 28 9.97 -12.17 1.97
N GLU A 29 10.43 -12.64 0.81
CA GLU A 29 9.81 -13.74 0.06
C GLU A 29 8.30 -13.56 -0.21
N GLY A 30 7.85 -12.31 -0.41
CA GLY A 30 6.44 -12.01 -0.62
C GLY A 30 5.57 -12.15 0.64
N LYS A 31 6.17 -12.16 1.83
CA LYS A 31 5.49 -12.06 3.12
C LYS A 31 5.97 -10.82 3.86
N ILE A 32 5.06 -10.18 4.58
CA ILE A 32 5.43 -9.07 5.46
C ILE A 32 6.07 -9.69 6.70
N THR A 33 7.38 -9.54 6.89
CA THR A 33 8.11 -10.05 8.05
C THR A 33 8.09 -9.10 9.22
N SER A 34 8.14 -7.79 8.97
CA SER A 34 8.13 -6.77 10.03
C SER A 34 7.39 -5.50 9.62
N ILE A 35 6.72 -4.88 10.59
CA ILE A 35 6.10 -3.56 10.46
C ILE A 35 6.55 -2.72 11.64
N GLU A 36 7.30 -1.67 11.38
CA GLU A 36 7.86 -0.79 12.40
C GLU A 36 7.44 0.65 12.15
N LYS A 37 7.19 1.41 13.23
CA LYS A 37 6.94 2.85 13.11
C LYS A 37 8.27 3.54 12.91
N ALA A 38 8.46 4.16 11.75
CA ALA A 38 9.64 4.94 11.45
C ALA A 38 9.35 6.41 11.78
N PHE A 39 9.86 6.88 12.92
CA PHE A 39 9.75 8.29 13.30
C PHE A 39 10.83 9.09 12.57
N GLY A 40 10.43 10.10 11.78
CA GLY A 40 11.37 11.03 11.12
C GLY A 40 11.98 10.53 9.81
N GLU A 41 11.42 9.48 9.20
CA GLU A 41 11.96 8.92 7.95
C GLU A 41 11.68 9.85 6.76
N LYS A 42 12.75 10.28 6.06
CA LYS A 42 12.66 11.24 4.93
C LYS A 42 12.28 10.59 3.61
N ASP A 43 11.99 9.29 3.59
CA ASP A 43 11.76 8.53 2.37
C ASP A 43 10.38 8.83 1.77
N ARG A 44 10.31 9.89 0.96
CA ARG A 44 9.06 10.39 0.36
C ARG A 44 8.58 9.58 -0.85
N THR A 45 9.07 8.36 -1.00
CA THR A 45 8.71 7.47 -2.11
C THR A 45 7.21 7.16 -2.09
N ILE A 46 6.61 7.01 -0.90
CA ILE A 46 5.18 6.74 -0.75
C ILE A 46 4.59 7.70 0.28
N GLY A 47 3.75 8.63 -0.18
CA GLY A 47 3.04 9.59 0.67
C GLY A 47 1.56 9.31 0.70
N PHE A 48 1.03 8.91 1.86
CA PHE A 48 -0.39 8.59 2.03
C PHE A 48 -1.08 9.49 3.05
N ASN A 49 -2.30 9.90 2.70
CA ASN A 49 -3.22 10.45 3.66
C ASN A 49 -3.82 9.30 4.51
N PRO A 50 -3.70 9.32 5.85
CA PRO A 50 -4.17 8.23 6.71
C PRO A 50 -5.67 7.92 6.56
N TYR A 51 -6.50 8.92 6.25
CA TYR A 51 -7.94 8.72 6.01
C TYR A 51 -8.23 8.05 4.67
N VAL A 52 -7.35 8.24 3.68
CA VAL A 52 -7.49 7.69 2.33
C VAL A 52 -6.90 6.29 2.26
N PHE A 53 -5.82 6.03 3.02
CA PHE A 53 -5.19 4.72 3.10
C PHE A 53 -6.16 3.63 3.53
N THR A 54 -7.13 3.91 4.41
CA THR A 54 -8.14 2.92 4.81
C THR A 54 -8.95 2.40 3.62
N LYS A 55 -9.23 3.26 2.62
CA LYS A 55 -9.94 2.88 1.39
C LYS A 55 -9.10 1.99 0.49
N LEU A 56 -7.78 2.21 0.46
CA LEU A 56 -6.83 1.35 -0.24
C LEU A 56 -6.69 0.00 0.47
N ALA A 57 -6.49 0.03 1.79
CA ALA A 57 -6.28 -1.16 2.62
C ALA A 57 -7.48 -2.12 2.58
N LEU A 58 -8.69 -1.57 2.52
CA LEU A 58 -9.93 -2.34 2.36
C LEU A 58 -10.20 -2.77 0.91
N GLY A 59 -9.36 -2.38 -0.06
CA GLY A 59 -9.55 -2.68 -1.47
C GLY A 59 -10.73 -1.94 -2.12
N TYR A 60 -11.29 -0.92 -1.48
CA TYR A 60 -12.45 -0.17 -1.97
C TYR A 60 -12.13 0.64 -3.24
N LYS A 61 -10.90 1.16 -3.34
CA LYS A 61 -10.39 1.86 -4.52
C LYS A 61 -8.94 1.46 -4.81
N SER A 62 -8.60 1.38 -6.09
CA SER A 62 -7.21 1.18 -6.53
C SER A 62 -6.35 2.41 -6.22
N ARG A 63 -5.04 2.19 -6.13
CA ARG A 63 -4.03 3.27 -6.01
C ARG A 63 -4.25 4.38 -7.04
N MET A 64 -4.38 4.04 -8.33
CA MET A 64 -4.57 5.03 -9.41
C MET A 64 -5.83 5.88 -9.24
N GLU A 65 -6.91 5.33 -8.70
CA GLU A 65 -8.13 6.10 -8.44
C GLU A 65 -7.93 7.07 -7.27
N LEU A 66 -7.19 6.65 -6.24
CA LEU A 66 -6.90 7.49 -5.08
C LEU A 66 -5.92 8.60 -5.42
N GLU A 67 -4.90 8.36 -6.25
CA GLU A 67 -3.98 9.40 -6.75
C GLU A 67 -4.69 10.44 -7.61
N LYS A 68 -5.71 10.05 -8.39
CA LYS A 68 -6.53 10.99 -9.18
C LYS A 68 -7.48 11.81 -8.30
N MET A 69 -8.00 11.22 -7.22
CA MET A 69 -9.01 11.86 -6.36
C MET A 69 -8.38 12.72 -5.26
N TYR A 70 -7.17 12.38 -4.81
CA TYR A 70 -6.46 13.06 -3.73
C TYR A 70 -5.04 13.41 -4.16
N PRO A 71 -4.71 14.71 -4.37
CA PRO A 71 -3.37 15.12 -4.77
C PRO A 71 -2.30 14.84 -3.68
N ASP A 72 -2.73 14.68 -2.44
CA ASP A 72 -1.94 14.28 -1.25
C ASP A 72 -1.64 12.78 -1.18
N PHE A 73 -2.23 11.97 -2.07
CA PHE A 73 -1.95 10.54 -2.16
C PHE A 73 -1.06 10.34 -3.39
N ARG A 74 0.21 9.97 -3.17
CA ARG A 74 1.19 9.77 -4.25
C ARG A 74 2.10 8.58 -3.98
N VAL A 75 2.34 7.79 -5.02
CA VAL A 75 3.33 6.72 -5.02
C VAL A 75 4.33 7.02 -6.12
N GLN A 76 5.58 7.28 -5.76
CA GLN A 76 6.64 7.54 -6.72
C GLN A 76 7.38 6.24 -7.11
N GLY A 77 7.74 6.17 -8.38
CA GLY A 77 8.62 5.15 -8.93
C GLY A 77 8.03 3.75 -8.98
N ASP A 78 8.92 2.77 -8.88
CA ASP A 78 8.66 1.33 -9.05
C ASP A 78 7.77 0.73 -7.93
N SER A 79 7.59 1.46 -6.83
CA SER A 79 6.77 1.04 -5.69
C SER A 79 5.27 0.96 -6.01
N GLY A 80 4.82 1.55 -7.14
CA GLY A 80 3.43 1.58 -7.56
C GLY A 80 2.83 0.20 -7.89
N GLY A 81 3.61 -0.68 -8.53
CA GLY A 81 3.18 -2.03 -8.86
C GLY A 81 3.07 -2.93 -7.63
N LEU A 82 4.03 -2.80 -6.72
CA LEU A 82 4.04 -3.53 -5.46
C LEU A 82 2.85 -3.16 -4.56
N ILE A 83 2.48 -1.87 -4.50
CA ILE A 83 1.30 -1.42 -3.76
C ILE A 83 0.01 -1.98 -4.38
N ASP A 84 -0.08 -2.08 -5.70
CA ASP A 84 -1.26 -2.65 -6.37
C ASP A 84 -1.42 -4.15 -6.08
N VAL A 85 -0.30 -4.89 -6.01
CA VAL A 85 -0.28 -6.31 -5.65
C VAL A 85 -0.58 -6.54 -4.16
N MET A 86 -0.09 -5.66 -3.28
CA MET A 86 -0.39 -5.72 -1.84
C MET A 86 -1.83 -5.34 -1.52
N PHE A 87 -2.36 -4.31 -2.19
CA PHE A 87 -3.72 -3.81 -2.02
C PHE A 87 -4.52 -3.84 -3.33
N PRO A 88 -4.82 -5.03 -3.86
CA PRO A 88 -5.64 -5.13 -5.06
C PRO A 88 -7.03 -4.60 -4.76
N LYS A 89 -7.61 -3.88 -5.73
CA LYS A 89 -9.02 -3.50 -5.67
C LYS A 89 -9.87 -4.76 -5.56
N GLN A 90 -10.63 -4.86 -4.48
CA GLN A 90 -11.58 -5.94 -4.30
C GLN A 90 -12.95 -5.51 -4.81
N PRO A 91 -13.62 -6.32 -5.65
CA PRO A 91 -15.00 -6.06 -5.97
C PRO A 91 -15.81 -6.11 -4.67
N SER A 92 -16.49 -5.02 -4.34
CA SER A 92 -17.33 -4.94 -3.15
C SER A 92 -18.52 -5.88 -3.35
N TYR A 93 -18.43 -7.09 -2.82
CA TYR A 93 -19.50 -8.08 -2.92
C TYR A 93 -20.49 -7.81 -1.78
N ILE A 94 -21.63 -7.19 -2.10
CA ILE A 94 -22.77 -7.17 -1.18
C ILE A 94 -23.36 -8.58 -1.23
N HIS A 95 -23.07 -9.39 -0.22
CA HIS A 95 -23.66 -10.71 -0.10
C HIS A 95 -25.14 -10.55 0.30
N TYR A 96 -26.03 -10.44 -0.70
CA TYR A 96 -27.46 -10.62 -0.49
C TYR A 96 -27.70 -12.10 -0.23
N SER A 97 -27.88 -12.49 1.02
CA SER A 97 -28.49 -13.78 1.36
C SER A 97 -30.01 -13.58 1.27
N TYR A 98 -30.63 -14.13 0.23
CA TYR A 98 -32.09 -14.24 0.13
C TYR A 98 -32.52 -15.65 0.53
#